data_AF-A0A955NPM6-F1
#
_entry.id   AF-A0A955NPM6-F1
#
_cell.length_a   1.000
_cell.length_b   1.000
_cell.length_c   1.000
_cell.angle_alpha   90.00
_cell.angle_beta   90.00
_cell.angle_gamma   90.00
#
_symmetry.space_group_name_H-M   'P 1'
#
loop_
_entity.id
_entity.type
_entity.pdbx_description
1 polymer ?
#
loop_
_entity_poly.entity_id
_entity_poly.type
_entity_poly.pdbx_seq_one_letter_code
_entity_poly.pdbx_strand_id
1 'polypeptide(L)' 'FLFFSFVTLTTLGYGDITPVHDTARSLVILEAVCGVLFIAILISKLVSMYGRVDEELE' A
#
# COMPACT_ATOMS: atom_id res chain seq x y z
N PHE A 1 -12.66 -2.59 -12.70
CA PHE A 1 -11.34 -3.17 -12.37
C PHE A 1 -10.47 -2.22 -11.55
N LEU A 2 -10.24 -0.97 -11.97
CA LEU A 2 -9.45 0.01 -11.19
C LEU A 2 -9.95 0.23 -9.75
N PHE A 3 -11.27 0.23 -9.53
CA PHE A 3 -11.86 0.32 -8.19
C PHE A 3 -11.39 -0.81 -7.26
N PHE A 4 -11.42 -2.06 -7.73
CA PHE A 4 -11.00 -3.23 -6.95
C PHE A 4 -9.50 -3.17 -6.61
N SER A 5 -8.66 -2.83 -7.59
CA SER A 5 -7.22 -2.64 -7.36
C SER A 5 -6.94 -1.53 -6.36
N PHE A 6 -7.61 -0.39 -6.47
CA PHE A 6 -7.43 0.73 -5.54
C PHE A 6 -7.84 0.36 -4.11
N VAL A 7 -8.98 -0.32 -3.96
CA VAL A 7 -9.51 -0.79 -2.66
C VAL A 7 -8.61 -1.86 -2.03
N THR A 8 -8.04 -2.77 -2.84
CA THR A 8 -7.07 -3.77 -2.37
C THR A 8 -5.75 -3.11 -1.96
N LEU A 9 -5.22 -2.21 -2.79
CA LEU A 9 -3.95 -1.50 -2.56
C LEU A 9 -4.01 -0.61 -1.32
N THR A 10 -5.16 0.02 -1.06
CA THR A 10 -5.41 0.83 0.14
C THR A 10 -5.82 0.00 1.35
N THR A 11 -5.88 -1.32 1.24
CA THR A 11 -6.30 -2.26 2.30
C THR A 11 -7.75 -2.08 2.78
N LEU A 12 -8.59 -1.37 2.03
CA LEU A 12 -10.01 -1.17 2.36
C LEU A 12 -10.84 -2.46 2.26
N GLY A 13 -10.64 -3.22 1.18
CA GLY A 13 -11.23 -4.56 1.02
C GLY A 13 -12.76 -4.66 1.17
N TYR A 14 -13.56 -3.84 0.48
CA TYR A 14 -15.04 -3.88 0.56
C TYR A 14 -15.67 -5.25 0.26
N GLY A 15 -14.99 -6.11 -0.51
CA GLY A 15 -15.47 -7.46 -0.81
C GLY A 15 -16.53 -7.54 -1.92
N ASP A 16 -16.93 -6.41 -2.52
CA ASP A 16 -17.89 -6.38 -3.63
C ASP A 16 -17.41 -7.15 -4.89
N ILE A 17 -16.09 -7.22 -5.07
CA ILE A 17 -15.43 -7.93 -6.16
C ILE A 17 -14.42 -8.88 -5.52
N THR A 18 -14.51 -10.18 -5.84
CA THR A 18 -13.62 -11.21 -5.31
C THR A 18 -13.00 -12.03 -6.45
N PRO A 19 -11.70 -12.38 -6.35
CA PRO A 19 -11.06 -13.21 -7.37
C PRO A 19 -11.59 -14.65 -7.28
N VAL A 20 -12.16 -15.14 -8.39
CA VAL A 20 -12.70 -16.50 -8.49
C VAL A 20 -11.64 -17.52 -8.91
N HIS A 21 -10.65 -17.09 -9.69
CA HIS A 21 -9.58 -17.96 -10.20
C HIS A 21 -8.34 -17.92 -9.30
N ASP A 22 -7.68 -19.06 -9.12
CA ASP A 22 -6.51 -19.19 -8.23
C ASP A 22 -5.37 -18.24 -8.62
N THR A 23 -5.11 -18.07 -9.93
CA THR A 23 -4.10 -17.12 -10.41
C THR A 23 -4.44 -15.67 -10.08
N ALA A 24 -5.73 -15.30 -10.13
CA ALA A 24 -6.18 -13.97 -9.75
C ALA A 24 -6.02 -13.75 -8.24
N ARG A 25 -6.25 -14.79 -7.43
CA ARG A 25 -6.07 -14.73 -5.98
C ARG A 25 -4.61 -14.45 -5.60
N SER A 26 -3.65 -15.10 -6.27
CA SER A 26 -2.23 -14.82 -6.06
C SER A 26 -1.84 -13.38 -6.42
N LEU A 27 -2.39 -12.83 -7.51
CA LEU A 27 -2.13 -11.44 -7.91
C LEU A 27 -2.69 -10.44 -6.89
N VAL A 28 -3.88 -10.68 -6.37
CA VAL A 28 -4.51 -9.83 -5.34
C VAL A 28 -3.72 -9.84 -4.04
N ILE A 29 -3.18 -11.00 -3.65
CA ILE A 29 -2.30 -11.11 -2.47
C ILE A 29 -1.01 -10.29 -2.69
N LEU A 30 -0.41 -10.38 -3.88
CA LEU A 30 0.77 -9.58 -4.22
C LEU A 30 0.46 -8.08 -4.17
N GLU A 31 -0.67 -7.66 -4.74
CA GLU A 31 -1.12 -6.27 -4.75
C GLU A 31 -1.33 -5.74 -3.32
N ALA A 32 -1.95 -6.52 -2.44
CA ALA A 32 -2.14 -6.16 -1.04
C ALA A 32 -0.80 -5.98 -0.30
N VAL A 33 0.17 -6.86 -0.52
CA VAL A 33 1.52 -6.73 0.07
C VAL A 33 2.23 -5.48 -0.45
N CYS A 34 2.14 -5.20 -1.76
CA CYS A 34 2.69 -3.99 -2.35
C CYS A 34 2.08 -2.71 -1.73
N GLY A 35 0.77 -2.70 -1.47
CA GLY A 35 0.09 -1.58 -0.82
C GLY A 35 0.65 -1.24 0.56
N VAL A 36 0.84 -2.26 1.41
CA VAL A 36 1.42 -2.09 2.76
C VAL A 36 2.86 -1.60 2.68
N LEU A 37 3.69 -2.21 1.83
CA LEU A 37 5.09 -1.81 1.65
C LEU A 37 5.21 -0.38 1.13
N PHE A 38 4.33 0.03 0.21
CA PHE A 38 4.32 1.38 -0.32
C PHE A 38 4.10 2.42 0.78
N ILE A 39 3.08 2.24 1.63
CA ILE A 39 2.80 3.17 2.74
C ILE A 39 3.95 3.16 3.77
N ALA A 40 4.50 2.00 4.10
CA ALA A 40 5.62 1.90 5.06
C ALA A 40 6.88 2.64 4.56
N ILE A 41 7.26 2.44 3.30
CA ILE A 41 8.42 3.11 2.69
C ILE A 41 8.15 4.61 2.57
N LEU A 42 6.93 5.00 2.16
CA LEU A 42 6.55 6.40 2.05
C LEU A 42 6.70 7.13 3.38
N ILE A 43 6.18 6.55 4.48
CA ILE A 43 6.28 7.12 5.83
C ILE A 43 7.74 7.16 6.27
N SER A 44 8.51 6.09 6.06
CA SER A 44 9.94 6.05 6.42
C SER A 44 10.74 7.16 5.72
N LYS A 45 10.50 7.37 4.42
CA LYS A 45 11.14 8.46 3.66
C LYS A 45 10.69 9.84 4.13
N LEU A 46 9.41 9.98 4.47
CA LEU A 46 8.87 11.23 4.97
C LEU A 46 9.51 11.59 6.31
N VAL A 47 9.49 10.67 7.28
CA VAL A 47 10.17 10.83 8.57
C VAL A 47 11.66 11.12 8.41
N SER A 48 12.36 10.40 7.53
CA SER A 48 13.77 10.66 7.28
C SER A 48 14.04 12.05 6.69
N MET A 49 13.09 12.63 5.96
CA MET A 49 13.21 13.97 5.40
C MET A 49 12.93 15.05 6.47
N TYR A 50 11.86 14.88 7.25
CA TYR A 50 11.50 15.84 8.30
C TYR A 50 12.44 15.78 9.51
N GLY A 51 12.80 14.59 9.99
CA GLY A 51 13.74 14.43 11.11
C GLY A 51 15.13 14.98 10.81
N ARG A 52 15.52 15.11 9.53
CA ARG A 52 16.77 15.76 9.12
C ARG A 52 16.68 17.29 9.10
N VAL A 53 15.48 17.84 8.97
CA VAL A 53 15.23 19.30 9.05
C VAL A 53 15.27 19.76 10.51
N ASP A 54 14.78 18.92 11.42
CA ASP A 54 14.76 19.24 12.86
C ASP A 54 16.18 19.35 13.45
N GLU A 55 17.13 18.53 12.95
CA GLU A 55 18.55 18.54 13.37
C GLU A 55 19.35 19.74 12.81
N GLU A 56 18.84 20.43 11.78
CA GLU A 56 19.51 21.59 11.15
C GLU A 56 19.14 22.92 11.85
N LEU A 57 18.17 22.89 12.78
CA LEU A 57 17.67 24.06 13.50
C LEU A 57 18.13 24.14 14.98
N GLU A 58 18.81 23.11 15.50
CA GLU A 58 19.49 23.13 16.81
C GLU A 58 20.99 23.44 16.67
#